data_AF-A0A4R7VFM9-F1
#
_entry.id   AF-A0A4R7VFM9-F1
#
_cell.length_a   1.000
_cell.length_b   1.000
_cell.length_c   1.000
_cell.angle_alpha   90.00
_cell.angle_beta   90.00
_cell.angle_gamma   90.00
#
_symmetry.space_group_name_H-M   'P 1'
#
loop_
_entity.id
_entity.type
_entity.pdbx_description
1 polymer ?
#
loop_
_entity_poly.entity_id
_entity_poly.type
_entity_poly.pdbx_seq_one_letter_code
_entity_poly.pdbx_strand_id
1 'polypeptide(L)' 'MRTGYENGYQVITLSDCVAGTSVEEHENALRYDYPMFSQPMTAAEFRAQLSS' A
#
# COMPACT_ATOMS: atom_id res chain seq x y z
N MET A 1 6.92 2.95 -3.28
CA MET A 1 5.80 2.57 -4.16
C MET A 1 6.07 2.92 -5.62
N ARG A 2 5.95 4.20 -6.04
CA ARG A 2 6.10 4.66 -7.44
C ARG A 2 7.33 4.09 -8.17
N THR A 3 8.55 4.35 -7.69
CA THR A 3 9.77 3.80 -8.31
C THR A 3 9.83 2.27 -8.31
N GLY A 4 9.24 1.60 -7.32
CA GLY A 4 9.16 0.14 -7.30
C GLY A 4 8.25 -0.39 -8.43
N TYR A 5 7.12 0.27 -8.64
CA TYR A 5 6.24 0.00 -9.77
C TYR A 5 6.94 0.25 -11.11
N GLU A 6 7.60 1.40 -11.27
CA GLU A 6 8.36 1.73 -12.50
C GLU A 6 9.47 0.72 -12.81
N ASN A 7 10.07 0.13 -11.77
CA ASN A 7 11.08 -0.92 -11.92
C ASN A 7 10.49 -2.33 -12.15
N GLY A 8 9.17 -2.46 -12.32
CA GLY A 8 8.50 -3.72 -12.64
C GLY A 8 8.22 -4.65 -11.45
N TYR A 9 8.35 -4.17 -10.21
CA TYR A 9 8.01 -4.98 -9.03
C TYR A 9 6.50 -5.02 -8.80
N GLN A 10 5.99 -6.16 -8.31
CA GLN A 10 4.66 -6.22 -7.72
C GLN A 10 4.69 -5.56 -6.34
N VAL A 11 4.31 -4.29 -6.28
CA VAL A 11 4.32 -3.52 -5.04
C VAL A 11 3.05 -3.76 -4.24
N ILE A 12 3.21 -4.11 -2.95
CA ILE A 12 2.13 -4.19 -1.97
C ILE A 12 2.27 -3.02 -0.99
N THR A 13 1.18 -2.32 -0.71
CA THR A 13 1.12 -1.30 0.34
C THR A 13 0.23 -1.77 1.47
N LEU A 14 0.75 -1.77 2.70
CA LEU A 14 0.00 -2.18 3.89
C LEU A 14 -0.75 -0.97 4.48
N SER A 15 -2.05 -0.86 4.22
CA SER A 15 -2.85 0.33 4.56
C SER A 15 -2.92 0.61 6.06
N ASP A 16 -2.88 -0.45 6.88
CA ASP A 16 -2.91 -0.40 8.34
C ASP A 16 -1.52 -0.35 9.00
N CYS A 17 -0.45 -0.20 8.22
CA CYS A 17 0.94 -0.16 8.68
C CYS A 17 1.71 1.08 8.22
N VAL A 18 1.01 2.10 7.74
CA VAL A 18 1.60 3.39 7.33
C VAL A 18 0.88 4.52 8.05
N ALA A 19 1.56 5.67 8.21
CA ALA A 19 0.98 6.84 8.85
C ALA A 19 1.38 8.11 8.08
N GLY A 20 0.45 9.06 8.00
CA GLY A 20 0.70 10.42 7.51
C GLY A 20 0.74 11.42 8.67
N THR A 21 1.21 12.65 8.41
CA THR A 21 1.15 13.76 9.38
C THR A 21 -0.22 14.42 9.47
N SER A 22 -1.12 14.09 8.54
CA SER A 22 -2.53 14.46 8.53
C SER A 22 -3.37 13.23 8.16
N VAL A 23 -4.51 13.08 8.82
CA VAL A 23 -5.48 12.02 8.49
C VAL A 23 -6.02 12.21 7.07
N GLU A 24 -6.32 13.45 6.70
CA GLU A 24 -6.85 13.75 5.36
C GLU A 24 -5.87 13.35 4.25
N GLU A 25 -4.59 13.71 4.40
CA GLU A 25 -3.56 13.35 3.43
C GLU A 25 -3.29 11.84 3.38
N HIS A 26 -3.37 11.17 4.54
CA HIS A 26 -3.25 9.71 4.61
C HIS A 26 -4.38 9.02 3.83
N GLU A 27 -5.63 9.39 4.09
CA GLU A 27 -6.80 8.85 3.39
C GLU A 27 -6.77 9.18 1.89
N ASN A 28 -6.34 10.39 1.52
CA ASN A 28 -6.17 10.78 0.12
C ASN A 28 -5.14 9.89 -0.58
N ALA A 29 -4.00 9.61 0.07
CA ALA A 29 -2.98 8.74 -0.50
C ALA A 29 -3.48 7.29 -0.68
N LEU A 30 -4.17 6.75 0.34
CA LEU A 30 -4.78 5.41 0.27
C LEU A 30 -5.80 5.30 -0.87
N ARG A 31 -6.60 6.35 -1.08
CA ARG A 31 -7.70 6.34 -2.06
C ARG A 31 -7.26 6.61 -3.48
N TYR A 32 -6.37 7.58 -3.68
CA TYR A 32 -6.06 8.10 -5.01
C TYR A 32 -4.69 7.67 -5.53
N ASP A 33 -3.68 7.62 -4.67
CA ASP A 33 -2.31 7.33 -5.10
C ASP A 33 -2.01 5.83 -5.09
N TYR A 34 -2.34 5.14 -3.99
CA TYR A 34 -1.86 3.78 -3.77
C TYR A 34 -2.36 2.77 -4.82
N PRO A 35 -3.63 2.79 -5.24
CA PRO A 35 -4.15 1.88 -6.26
C PRO A 35 -3.51 2.06 -7.65
N MET A 36 -2.88 3.21 -7.93
CA MET A 36 -2.22 3.45 -9.21
C MET A 36 -0.87 2.72 -9.33
N PHE A 37 -0.18 2.47 -8.20
CA PHE A 37 1.20 1.98 -8.20
C PHE A 37 1.44 0.81 -7.24
N SER A 38 0.39 0.24 -6.65
CA SER A 38 0.48 -0.92 -5.77
C SER A 38 -0.86 -1.64 -5.62
N GLN A 39 -0.83 -2.79 -4.94
CA GLN A 39 -2.00 -3.48 -4.42
C GLN A 39 -2.14 -3.17 -2.92
N PRO A 40 -3.05 -2.26 -2.53
CA PRO A 40 -3.30 -1.97 -1.12
C PRO A 40 -3.96 -3.18 -0.45
N MET A 41 -3.47 -3.56 0.73
CA MET A 41 -4.10 -4.59 1.59
C MET A 41 -3.73 -4.34 3.05
N THR A 42 -4.38 -5.03 3.97
CA THR A 42 -4.04 -5.02 5.40
C THR A 42 -2.87 -5.95 5.69
N ALA A 43 -2.17 -5.72 6.81
CA ALA A 43 -1.14 -6.63 7.28
C ALA A 43 -1.69 -8.04 7.58
N ALA A 44 -2.97 -8.15 7.96
CA ALA A 44 -3.63 -9.43 8.15
C ALA A 44 -3.76 -10.22 6.84
N GLU A 45 -4.22 -9.58 5.77
CA GLU A 45 -4.31 -10.19 4.43
C GLU A 45 -2.93 -10.60 3.90
N PHE A 46 -1.92 -9.75 4.10
CA PHE A 46 -0.56 -10.07 3.69
C PHE A 46 0.02 -11.25 4.47
N ARG A 47 -0.15 -11.30 5.80
CA ARG A 47 0.29 -12.45 6.61
C ARG A 47 -0.38 -13.76 6.18
N ALA A 48 -1.64 -13.72 5.79
CA ALA A 48 -2.34 -14.90 5.28
C ALA A 48 -1.69 -15.46 4.00
N GLN A 49 -1.17 -14.58 3.13
CA GLN A 49 -0.46 -14.99 1.91
C GLN A 49 0.94 -15.57 2.17
N LEU A 50 1.61 -15.17 3.25
CA LEU A 50 2.94 -15.69 3.61
C LEU A 50 2.93 -17.05 4.30
N SER A 51 1.77 -17.47 4.81
CA SER A 51 1.63 -18.66 5.65
C SER A 51 1.28 -19.92 4.85
N SER A 52 1.39 -19.87 3.52
CA SER A 52 1.15 -20.97 2.57
C SER A 52 2.45 -21.61 2.09
#